data_AF-A0A0B5DUS3-F1
#
_entry.id   AF-A0A0B5DUS3-F1
#
_cell.length_a   1.000
_cell.length_b   1.000
_cell.length_c   1.000
_cell.angle_alpha   90.00
_cell.angle_beta   90.00
_cell.angle_gamma   90.00
#
_symmetry.space_group_name_H-M   'P 1'
#
loop_
_entity.id
_entity.type
_entity.pdbx_description
1 polymer ?
#
loop_
_entity_poly.entity_id
_entity_poly.type
_entity_poly.pdbx_seq_one_letter_code
_entity_poly.pdbx_strand_id
1 'polypeptide(L)'
;MPIAASKPTGTLPRVVSPHLLWLGGCLPVEYRGETVYGHFSIYLVIGSEKTMLIDTGHPGHWPEVSKALKETLGDRKLDYIFPTHSEFPHAGLLPQLMELYPDALCVGDMRDWHLYYPELTDRMRHAEVGDYVDLGDRRICFVPAVWRDIPNTLWAFEDTDRVLFVSDSFAYLHYHHPGESDYFTSEIPLPEIGMIQFFNERALQWTRFTDVQTTFGDADYLLETLDPRLIAPAHGGIIDNPEVLTPHVKEGMTVEQIAAPAGA
;
A
#
# COMPACT_ATOMS: atom_id res chain seq x y z
N MET A 1 -15.93 6.33 -19.80
CA MET A 1 -16.36 4.95 -20.12
C MET A 1 -15.86 4.05 -19.00
N PRO A 2 -16.60 3.01 -18.55
CA PRO A 2 -16.08 2.10 -17.55
C PRO A 2 -14.83 1.40 -18.13
N ILE A 3 -13.72 1.48 -17.40
CA ILE A 3 -12.46 0.84 -17.79
C ILE A 3 -12.58 -0.63 -17.38
N ALA A 4 -12.42 -1.57 -18.32
CA ALA A 4 -12.51 -2.99 -18.00
C ALA A 4 -11.26 -3.47 -17.27
N ALA A 5 -11.41 -4.42 -16.34
CA ALA A 5 -10.29 -5.08 -15.70
C ALA A 5 -9.35 -5.68 -16.76
N SER A 6 -8.04 -5.50 -16.58
CA SER A 6 -7.03 -5.91 -17.54
C SER A 6 -6.28 -7.16 -17.09
N LYS A 7 -5.90 -7.99 -18.07
CA LYS A 7 -4.87 -9.03 -17.88
C LYS A 7 -3.52 -8.36 -17.60
N PRO A 8 -2.57 -9.06 -16.94
CA PRO A 8 -1.24 -8.51 -16.74
C PRO A 8 -0.55 -8.26 -18.09
N THR A 9 0.13 -7.13 -18.17
CA THR A 9 0.88 -6.64 -19.33
C THR A 9 2.39 -6.61 -19.07
N GLY A 10 2.76 -6.76 -17.80
CA GLY A 10 4.12 -6.78 -17.29
C GLY A 10 4.63 -5.45 -16.76
N THR A 11 3.86 -4.38 -16.93
CA THR A 11 4.19 -3.04 -16.49
C THR A 11 2.96 -2.36 -15.91
N LEU A 12 3.15 -1.53 -14.89
CA LEU A 12 2.09 -0.66 -14.39
C LEU A 12 1.83 0.51 -15.37
N PRO A 13 0.58 0.99 -15.48
CA PRO A 13 -0.54 0.70 -14.60
C PRO A 13 -1.39 -0.52 -15.00
N ARG A 14 -2.06 -1.14 -14.02
CA ARG A 14 -3.03 -2.23 -14.23
C ARG A 14 -4.42 -1.84 -13.73
N VAL A 15 -5.42 -2.07 -14.57
CA VAL A 15 -6.83 -1.89 -14.20
C VAL A 15 -7.28 -3.13 -13.46
N VAL A 16 -7.39 -3.04 -12.14
CA VAL A 16 -7.79 -4.15 -11.27
C VAL A 16 -9.30 -4.37 -11.38
N SER A 17 -10.06 -3.28 -11.35
CA SER A 17 -11.50 -3.24 -11.59
C SER A 17 -11.85 -1.91 -12.27
N PRO A 18 -13.10 -1.70 -12.74
CA PRO A 18 -13.53 -0.37 -13.21
C PRO A 18 -13.40 0.75 -12.18
N HIS A 19 -13.16 0.41 -10.91
CA HIS A 19 -13.11 1.32 -9.77
C HIS A 19 -11.74 1.34 -9.08
N LEU A 20 -10.78 0.55 -9.54
CA LEU A 20 -9.48 0.43 -8.92
C LEU A 20 -8.39 0.31 -10.00
N LEU A 21 -7.51 1.31 -10.03
CA LEU A 21 -6.30 1.31 -10.84
C LEU A 21 -5.08 1.14 -9.94
N TRP A 22 -4.23 0.18 -10.27
CA TRP A 22 -2.92 -0.01 -9.65
C TRP A 22 -1.85 0.70 -10.49
N LEU A 23 -1.11 1.58 -9.84
CA LEU A 23 -0.11 2.48 -10.38
C LEU A 23 1.22 2.27 -9.66
N GLY A 24 2.28 2.92 -10.15
CA GLY A 24 3.60 2.91 -9.52
C GLY A 24 4.63 2.16 -10.36
N GLY A 25 5.59 1.53 -9.69
CA GLY A 25 6.68 0.82 -10.36
C GLY A 25 7.54 0.02 -9.39
N CYS A 26 8.48 -0.75 -9.94
CA CYS A 26 9.44 -1.51 -9.16
C CYS A 26 10.83 -0.85 -9.19
N LEU A 27 11.53 -0.89 -8.06
CA LEU A 27 12.93 -0.47 -7.98
C LEU A 27 13.84 -1.66 -7.63
N PRO A 28 15.05 -1.73 -8.20
CA PRO A 28 15.99 -2.80 -7.93
C PRO A 28 16.58 -2.67 -6.51
N VAL A 29 16.74 -3.82 -5.86
CA VAL A 29 17.35 -4.00 -4.54
C VAL A 29 18.36 -5.14 -4.65
N GLU A 30 19.52 -5.02 -4.01
CA GLU A 30 20.48 -6.12 -3.95
C GLU A 30 20.10 -7.09 -2.80
N TYR A 31 19.93 -8.37 -3.13
CA TYR A 31 19.63 -9.44 -2.19
C TYR A 31 20.53 -10.65 -2.49
N ARG A 32 21.41 -10.99 -1.54
CA ARG A 32 22.33 -12.15 -1.64
C ARG A 32 23.19 -12.19 -2.93
N GLY A 33 23.58 -11.03 -3.43
CA GLY A 33 24.38 -10.90 -4.65
C GLY A 33 23.56 -10.98 -5.95
N GLU A 34 22.23 -11.01 -5.84
CA GLU A 34 21.30 -10.95 -6.97
C GLU A 34 20.47 -9.66 -6.91
N THR A 35 19.98 -9.22 -8.07
CA THR A 35 19.04 -8.10 -8.14
C THR A 35 17.62 -8.63 -7.96
N VAL A 36 16.95 -8.17 -6.92
CA VAL A 36 15.52 -8.36 -6.68
C VAL A 36 14.82 -7.02 -6.79
N TYR A 37 13.51 -6.99 -6.66
CA TYR A 37 12.72 -5.78 -6.85
C TYR A 37 11.70 -5.59 -5.74
N GLY A 38 11.46 -4.33 -5.38
CA GLY A 38 10.39 -3.91 -4.47
C GLY A 38 9.41 -3.00 -5.21
N HIS A 39 8.10 -3.26 -5.07
CA HIS A 39 7.08 -2.35 -5.62
C HIS A 39 7.03 -1.05 -4.82
N PHE A 40 6.60 0.01 -5.48
CA PHE A 40 6.11 1.24 -4.88
C PHE A 40 4.71 1.45 -5.42
N SER A 41 3.75 0.72 -4.85
CA SER A 41 2.37 0.66 -5.30
C SER A 41 1.62 1.92 -4.92
N ILE A 42 0.77 2.36 -5.86
CA ILE A 42 -0.16 3.46 -5.68
C ILE A 42 -1.51 2.96 -6.15
N TYR A 43 -2.60 3.31 -5.47
CA TYR A 43 -3.93 2.84 -5.82
C TYR A 43 -4.88 4.00 -6.03
N LEU A 44 -5.42 4.14 -7.24
CA LEU A 44 -6.50 5.10 -7.50
C LEU A 44 -7.84 4.39 -7.40
N VAL A 45 -8.62 4.74 -6.38
CA VAL A 45 -10.01 4.32 -6.17
C VAL A 45 -10.96 5.33 -6.79
N ILE A 46 -11.90 4.85 -7.61
CA ILE A 46 -12.82 5.67 -8.38
C ILE A 46 -14.27 5.34 -7.96
N GLY A 47 -14.84 6.21 -7.14
CA GLY A 47 -16.27 6.16 -6.82
C GLY A 47 -17.13 6.86 -7.87
N SER A 48 -18.45 6.82 -7.68
CA SER A 48 -19.42 7.50 -8.55
C SER A 48 -19.31 9.02 -8.47
N GLU A 49 -18.93 9.57 -7.32
CA GLU A 49 -18.85 11.02 -7.09
C GLU A 49 -17.41 11.51 -6.95
N LYS A 50 -16.61 10.81 -6.14
CA LYS A 50 -15.25 11.25 -5.80
C LYS A 50 -14.20 10.17 -6.06
N THR A 51 -12.94 10.57 -6.02
CA THR A 51 -11.80 9.68 -6.18
C THR A 51 -10.80 9.83 -5.04
N MET A 52 -10.06 8.76 -4.75
CA MET A 52 -8.99 8.76 -3.75
C MET A 52 -7.75 8.06 -4.32
N LEU A 53 -6.59 8.69 -4.18
CA LEU A 53 -5.30 8.06 -4.40
C LEU A 53 -4.75 7.58 -3.06
N ILE A 54 -4.41 6.30 -2.93
CA ILE A 54 -3.81 5.70 -1.74
C ILE A 54 -2.33 5.48 -2.02
N ASP A 55 -1.50 6.00 -1.11
CA ASP A 55 -0.07 6.23 -1.27
C ASP A 55 0.28 7.08 -2.49
N THR A 56 1.56 7.49 -2.57
CA THR A 56 2.03 8.39 -3.62
C THR A 56 3.23 7.84 -4.38
N GLY A 57 3.96 6.86 -3.84
CA GLY A 57 5.03 6.16 -4.53
C GLY A 57 6.35 6.94 -4.66
N HIS A 58 7.28 6.34 -5.40
CA HIS A 58 8.64 6.86 -5.59
C HIS A 58 8.68 8.03 -6.61
N PRO A 59 9.43 9.13 -6.34
CA PRO A 59 9.58 10.27 -7.25
C PRO A 59 10.01 9.92 -8.68
N GLY A 60 10.84 8.89 -8.81
CA GLY A 60 11.31 8.38 -10.10
C GLY A 60 10.21 7.85 -11.02
N HIS A 61 9.03 7.51 -10.48
CA HIS A 61 7.87 7.05 -11.25
C HIS A 61 6.91 8.20 -11.64
N TRP A 62 7.27 9.46 -11.38
CA TRP A 62 6.39 10.61 -11.68
C TRP A 62 5.91 10.68 -13.13
N PRO A 63 6.76 10.50 -14.16
CA PRO A 63 6.32 10.59 -15.55
C PRO A 63 5.20 9.59 -15.86
N GLU A 64 5.35 8.34 -15.40
CA GLU A 64 4.41 7.26 -15.64
C GLU A 64 3.12 7.44 -14.81
N VAL A 65 3.26 7.76 -13.52
CA VAL A 65 2.12 7.97 -12.60
C VAL A 65 1.29 9.16 -13.05
N SER A 66 1.90 10.32 -13.31
CA SER A 66 1.16 11.52 -13.72
C SER A 66 0.46 11.36 -15.07
N LYS A 67 1.06 10.62 -16.01
CA LYS A 67 0.44 10.27 -17.28
C LYS A 67 -0.78 9.38 -17.06
N ALA A 68 -0.63 8.28 -16.31
CA ALA A 68 -1.71 7.32 -16.06
C ALA A 68 -2.89 7.96 -15.30
N LEU A 69 -2.61 8.84 -14.34
CA LEU A 69 -3.65 9.60 -13.63
C LEU A 69 -4.43 10.53 -14.57
N LYS A 70 -3.74 11.28 -15.43
CA LYS A 70 -4.40 12.16 -16.43
C LYS A 70 -5.26 11.37 -17.41
N GLU A 71 -4.74 10.26 -17.93
CA GLU A 71 -5.47 9.41 -18.88
C GLU A 71 -6.69 8.76 -18.24
N THR A 72 -6.58 8.33 -16.98
CA THR A 72 -7.67 7.63 -16.27
C THR A 72 -8.75 8.59 -15.78
N LEU A 73 -8.35 9.72 -15.18
CA LEU A 73 -9.29 10.69 -14.63
C LEU A 73 -9.96 11.53 -15.73
N GLY A 74 -9.25 11.85 -16.81
CA GLY A 74 -9.74 12.79 -17.82
C GLY A 74 -10.12 14.12 -17.18
N ASP A 75 -11.39 14.50 -17.27
CA ASP A 75 -11.94 15.71 -16.64
C ASP A 75 -12.35 15.53 -15.17
N ARG A 76 -12.28 14.31 -14.63
CA ARG A 76 -12.57 14.06 -13.21
C ARG A 76 -11.48 14.65 -12.32
N LYS A 77 -11.89 15.13 -11.14
CA LYS A 77 -10.96 15.60 -10.11
C LYS A 77 -10.34 14.42 -9.36
N LEU A 78 -9.13 14.64 -8.87
CA LEU A 78 -8.59 13.87 -7.75
C LEU A 78 -9.03 14.56 -6.45
N ASP A 79 -9.92 13.94 -5.69
CA ASP A 79 -10.54 14.59 -4.53
C ASP A 79 -9.73 14.38 -3.25
N TYR A 80 -9.18 13.18 -3.07
CA TYR A 80 -8.40 12.81 -1.89
C TYR A 80 -7.09 12.14 -2.23
N ILE A 81 -6.07 12.41 -1.43
CA ILE A 81 -4.81 11.67 -1.41
C ILE A 81 -4.64 11.15 0.02
N PHE A 82 -4.49 9.85 0.17
CA PHE A 82 -4.27 9.18 1.44
C PHE A 82 -2.88 8.52 1.44
N PRO A 83 -1.84 9.24 1.88
CA PRO A 83 -0.60 8.59 2.24
C PRO A 83 -0.81 7.78 3.52
N THR A 84 -0.55 6.47 3.45
CA THR A 84 -0.79 5.56 4.58
C THR A 84 0.06 5.91 5.81
N HIS A 85 1.27 6.44 5.61
CA HIS A 85 2.10 7.11 6.62
C HIS A 85 3.11 8.09 6.02
N SER A 86 3.83 8.80 6.89
CA SER A 86 4.77 9.86 6.53
C SER A 86 6.19 9.34 6.22
N GLU A 87 6.31 8.42 5.27
CA GLU A 87 7.60 7.95 4.75
C GLU A 87 7.64 8.08 3.22
N PHE A 88 8.84 8.14 2.67
CA PHE A 88 9.13 8.38 1.27
C PHE A 88 8.36 7.50 0.26
N PRO A 89 8.16 6.18 0.46
CA PRO A 89 7.37 5.38 -0.47
C PRO A 89 5.89 5.79 -0.55
N HIS A 90 5.36 6.34 0.53
CA HIS A 90 3.93 6.66 0.67
C HIS A 90 3.66 8.14 0.45
N ALA A 91 4.65 9.01 0.65
CA ALA A 91 4.56 10.47 0.57
C ALA A 91 5.45 11.12 -0.51
N GLY A 92 6.27 10.35 -1.22
CA GLY A 92 7.33 10.85 -2.10
C GLY A 92 6.86 11.72 -3.27
N LEU A 93 5.67 11.45 -3.82
CA LEU A 93 5.07 12.26 -4.89
C LEU A 93 4.01 13.25 -4.39
N LEU A 94 3.80 13.36 -3.07
CA LEU A 94 2.75 14.21 -2.52
C LEU A 94 2.85 15.67 -2.99
N PRO A 95 4.03 16.35 -2.98
CA PRO A 95 4.11 17.74 -3.46
C PRO A 95 3.68 17.90 -4.92
N GLN A 96 4.17 17.04 -5.81
CA GLN A 96 3.84 17.07 -7.24
C GLN A 96 2.34 16.79 -7.47
N LEU A 97 1.76 15.86 -6.71
CA LEU A 97 0.34 15.56 -6.80
C LEU A 97 -0.53 16.72 -6.30
N MET A 98 -0.15 17.36 -5.18
CA MET A 98 -0.89 18.48 -4.60
C MET A 98 -0.80 19.76 -5.44
N GLU A 99 0.28 19.94 -6.20
CA GLU A 99 0.42 20.97 -7.22
C GLU A 99 -0.43 20.66 -8.46
N LEU A 100 -0.38 19.42 -8.95
CA LEU A 100 -1.14 19.00 -10.14
C LEU A 100 -2.66 19.02 -9.91
N TYR A 101 -3.09 18.67 -8.71
CA TYR A 101 -4.49 18.62 -8.29
C TYR A 101 -4.72 19.60 -7.14
N PRO A 102 -4.91 20.91 -7.41
CA PRO A 102 -4.93 21.96 -6.38
C PRO A 102 -6.15 21.90 -5.45
N ASP A 103 -7.20 21.18 -5.83
CA ASP A 103 -8.41 20.99 -5.03
C ASP A 103 -8.36 19.74 -4.11
N ALA A 104 -7.37 18.85 -4.30
CA ALA A 104 -7.30 17.60 -3.55
C ALA A 104 -7.06 17.83 -2.04
N LEU A 105 -7.59 16.96 -1.19
CA LEU A 105 -7.32 16.97 0.24
C LEU A 105 -6.42 15.80 0.63
N CYS A 106 -5.39 16.05 1.44
CA CYS A 106 -4.60 15.00 2.05
C CYS A 106 -5.36 14.49 3.27
N VAL A 107 -5.73 13.20 3.32
CA VAL A 107 -6.55 12.63 4.39
C VAL A 107 -5.88 11.40 5.00
N GLY A 108 -5.97 11.20 6.31
CA GLY A 108 -5.31 10.11 7.04
C GLY A 108 -4.84 10.57 8.41
N ASP A 109 -3.84 9.91 9.00
CA ASP A 109 -3.25 10.39 10.25
C ASP A 109 -2.34 11.60 10.01
N MET A 110 -2.95 12.79 10.03
CA MET A 110 -2.30 14.06 9.69
C MET A 110 -1.55 14.74 10.85
N ARG A 111 -1.34 14.08 12.00
CA ARG A 111 -0.91 14.76 13.24
C ARG A 111 0.44 15.48 13.12
N ASP A 112 1.38 14.93 12.35
CA ASP A 112 2.75 15.48 12.20
C ASP A 112 3.05 16.05 10.81
N TRP A 113 2.10 16.01 9.88
CA TRP A 113 2.34 16.33 8.47
C TRP A 113 2.70 17.80 8.21
N HIS A 114 2.19 18.71 9.04
CA HIS A 114 2.52 20.14 9.00
C HIS A 114 4.00 20.43 9.27
N LEU A 115 4.74 19.51 9.89
CA LEU A 115 6.19 19.62 10.11
C LEU A 115 6.98 19.40 8.81
N TYR A 116 6.42 18.60 7.89
CA TYR A 116 7.05 18.25 6.61
C TYR A 116 6.55 19.13 5.47
N TYR A 117 5.25 19.49 5.48
CA TYR A 117 4.58 20.26 4.42
C TYR A 117 3.71 21.38 5.02
N PRO A 118 4.32 22.39 5.68
CA PRO A 118 3.58 23.46 6.36
C PRO A 118 2.62 24.22 5.43
N GLU A 119 2.97 24.36 4.15
CA GLU A 119 2.16 25.00 3.11
C GLU A 119 0.89 24.22 2.75
N LEU A 120 0.82 22.94 3.08
CA LEU A 120 -0.32 22.07 2.79
C LEU A 120 -1.27 21.91 3.98
N THR A 121 -0.98 22.54 5.13
CA THR A 121 -1.74 22.38 6.39
C THR A 121 -3.24 22.57 6.21
N ASP A 122 -3.67 23.59 5.47
CA ASP A 122 -5.10 23.88 5.24
C ASP A 122 -5.82 22.82 4.39
N ARG A 123 -5.06 21.94 3.73
CA ARG A 123 -5.55 20.84 2.90
C ARG A 123 -5.37 19.46 3.56
N MET A 124 -4.87 19.41 4.80
CA MET A 124 -4.77 18.18 5.59
C MET A 124 -6.06 17.93 6.36
N ARG A 125 -6.55 16.69 6.34
CA ARG A 125 -7.74 16.23 7.05
C ARG A 125 -7.36 15.03 7.90
N HIS A 126 -7.32 15.23 9.20
CA HIS A 126 -7.04 14.14 10.13
C HIS A 126 -8.20 13.14 10.12
N ALA A 127 -7.88 11.86 10.15
CA ALA A 127 -8.79 10.75 10.29
C ALA A 127 -8.24 9.78 11.33
N GLU A 128 -9.13 9.10 12.03
CA GLU A 128 -8.82 8.06 13.01
C GLU A 128 -9.42 6.72 12.57
N VAL A 129 -9.04 5.65 13.28
CA VAL A 129 -9.66 4.33 13.07
C VAL A 129 -11.17 4.44 13.29
N GLY A 130 -11.94 3.91 12.33
CA GLY A 130 -13.40 3.94 12.34
C GLY A 130 -14.01 5.13 11.58
N ASP A 131 -13.21 6.16 11.24
CA ASP A 131 -13.63 7.18 10.29
C ASP A 131 -13.73 6.60 8.88
N TYR A 132 -14.45 7.31 8.01
CA TYR A 132 -14.55 6.92 6.60
C TYR A 132 -14.64 8.13 5.67
N VAL A 133 -14.24 7.93 4.42
CA VAL A 133 -14.46 8.85 3.30
C VAL A 133 -15.46 8.25 2.33
N ASP A 134 -16.53 8.99 2.05
CA ASP A 134 -17.55 8.61 1.08
C ASP A 134 -17.20 9.09 -0.33
N LEU A 135 -17.07 8.14 -1.25
CA LEU A 135 -16.80 8.36 -2.68
C LEU A 135 -18.07 8.29 -3.55
N GLY A 136 -19.24 8.11 -2.93
CA GLY A 136 -20.57 8.04 -3.53
C GLY A 136 -21.16 6.64 -3.46
N ASP A 137 -20.69 5.73 -4.31
CA ASP A 137 -21.14 4.33 -4.39
C ASP A 137 -20.28 3.35 -3.57
N ARG A 138 -19.29 3.87 -2.85
CA ARG A 138 -18.34 3.13 -2.02
C ARG A 138 -17.72 4.01 -0.96
N ARG A 139 -17.26 3.40 0.12
CA ARG A 139 -16.59 4.07 1.24
C ARG A 139 -15.20 3.51 1.43
N ILE A 140 -14.28 4.41 1.80
CA ILE A 140 -12.97 4.08 2.31
C ILE A 140 -13.02 4.21 3.83
N CYS A 141 -13.03 3.09 4.55
CA CYS A 141 -13.03 3.05 6.01
C CYS A 141 -11.59 2.93 6.52
N PHE A 142 -11.17 3.80 7.44
CA PHE A 142 -9.85 3.70 8.06
C PHE A 142 -9.86 2.64 9.15
N VAL A 143 -8.89 1.71 9.10
CA VAL A 143 -8.83 0.55 9.99
C VAL A 143 -7.45 0.46 10.66
N PRO A 144 -7.32 -0.25 11.79
CA PRO A 144 -6.04 -0.37 12.48
C PRO A 144 -4.98 -1.01 11.58
N ALA A 145 -3.79 -0.41 11.55
CA ALA A 145 -2.62 -1.03 10.97
C ALA A 145 -1.99 -2.01 11.98
N VAL A 146 -2.34 -3.29 11.89
CA VAL A 146 -1.93 -4.31 12.88
C VAL A 146 -0.42 -4.48 12.89
N TRP A 147 0.17 -4.63 11.71
CA TRP A 147 1.61 -4.63 11.52
C TRP A 147 2.02 -3.28 10.91
N ARG A 148 2.78 -2.49 11.66
CA ARG A 148 3.22 -1.16 11.22
C ARG A 148 4.59 -0.86 11.79
N ASP A 149 5.35 -0.06 11.07
CA ASP A 149 6.67 0.43 11.46
C ASP A 149 6.60 1.81 12.12
N ILE A 150 5.61 2.64 11.72
CA ILE A 150 5.42 4.01 12.21
C ILE A 150 4.08 4.12 12.98
N PRO A 151 4.02 4.86 14.11
CA PRO A 151 2.80 4.99 14.89
C PRO A 151 1.60 5.61 14.15
N ASN A 152 1.89 6.46 13.15
CA ASN A 152 0.89 7.20 12.37
C ASN A 152 0.40 6.42 11.13
N THR A 153 0.71 5.13 11.02
CA THR A 153 0.20 4.31 9.92
C THR A 153 -1.27 4.00 10.11
N LEU A 154 -2.08 4.33 9.09
CA LEU A 154 -3.45 3.85 8.96
C LEU A 154 -3.55 2.90 7.77
N TRP A 155 -4.36 1.86 7.93
CA TRP A 155 -4.84 1.06 6.80
C TRP A 155 -6.21 1.58 6.35
N ALA A 156 -6.63 1.17 5.17
CA ALA A 156 -7.95 1.51 4.67
C ALA A 156 -8.63 0.30 4.02
N PHE A 157 -9.95 0.23 4.16
CA PHE A 157 -10.78 -0.80 3.56
C PHE A 157 -11.84 -0.16 2.67
N GLU A 158 -11.86 -0.55 1.39
CA GLU A 158 -12.93 -0.20 0.47
C GLU A 158 -14.03 -1.26 0.54
N ASP A 159 -15.26 -0.85 0.81
CA ASP A 159 -16.33 -1.76 1.23
C ASP A 159 -17.06 -2.49 0.09
N THR A 160 -17.05 -1.96 -1.13
CA THR A 160 -17.81 -2.50 -2.26
C THR A 160 -17.06 -3.62 -2.99
N ASP A 161 -15.82 -3.37 -3.45
CA ASP A 161 -14.96 -4.39 -4.08
C ASP A 161 -14.18 -5.22 -3.04
N ARG A 162 -14.26 -4.83 -1.76
CA ARG A 162 -13.62 -5.45 -0.58
C ARG A 162 -12.10 -5.50 -0.70
N VAL A 163 -11.50 -4.33 -0.81
CA VAL A 163 -10.05 -4.16 -0.98
C VAL A 163 -9.46 -3.57 0.29
N LEU A 164 -8.51 -4.28 0.90
CA LEU A 164 -7.79 -3.83 2.09
C LEU A 164 -6.41 -3.29 1.71
N PHE A 165 -6.17 -2.00 1.93
CA PHE A 165 -4.89 -1.33 1.70
C PHE A 165 -4.06 -1.33 2.98
N VAL A 166 -2.88 -1.95 2.92
CA VAL A 166 -2.13 -2.37 4.13
C VAL A 166 -0.75 -1.73 4.27
N SER A 167 -0.45 -0.69 3.48
CA SER A 167 0.86 -0.01 3.55
C SER A 167 2.02 -1.02 3.45
N ASP A 168 2.99 -0.98 4.35
CA ASP A 168 4.15 -1.89 4.41
C ASP A 168 3.85 -3.32 4.88
N SER A 169 2.60 -3.59 5.27
CA SER A 169 2.24 -4.96 5.65
C SER A 169 2.03 -5.86 4.46
N PHE A 170 2.19 -7.16 4.70
CA PHE A 170 2.19 -8.18 3.64
C PHE A 170 3.26 -7.96 2.56
N ALA A 171 4.24 -7.11 2.84
CA ALA A 171 5.24 -6.75 1.88
C ALA A 171 6.29 -7.84 1.66
N TYR A 172 6.77 -7.89 0.41
CA TYR A 172 7.85 -8.78 0.02
C TYR A 172 8.62 -8.20 -1.17
N LEU A 173 9.89 -8.58 -1.26
CA LEU A 173 10.67 -8.44 -2.49
C LEU A 173 10.42 -9.64 -3.39
N HIS A 174 10.72 -9.50 -4.68
CA HIS A 174 10.52 -10.56 -5.66
C HIS A 174 11.66 -10.57 -6.69
N TYR A 175 12.01 -11.74 -7.24
CA TYR A 175 13.11 -11.91 -8.22
C TYR A 175 12.74 -11.43 -9.64
N HIS A 176 11.65 -10.67 -9.80
CA HIS A 176 10.96 -10.41 -11.08
C HIS A 176 11.87 -10.38 -12.31
N HIS A 177 11.47 -11.13 -13.32
CA HIS A 177 11.93 -10.88 -14.66
C HIS A 177 11.29 -9.59 -15.19
N PRO A 178 11.96 -8.82 -16.08
CA PRO A 178 11.35 -7.67 -16.71
C PRO A 178 10.01 -8.04 -17.35
N GLY A 179 8.92 -7.38 -16.96
CA GLY A 179 7.58 -7.69 -17.46
C GLY A 179 6.67 -8.45 -16.49
N GLU A 180 6.91 -8.39 -15.18
CA GLU A 180 6.04 -8.98 -14.16
C GLU A 180 5.48 -7.95 -13.16
N SER A 181 5.72 -6.65 -13.36
CA SER A 181 5.46 -5.59 -12.37
C SER A 181 3.97 -5.32 -12.08
N ASP A 182 3.06 -5.97 -12.78
CA ASP A 182 1.63 -5.82 -12.58
C ASP A 182 0.93 -7.15 -12.25
N TYR A 183 1.68 -8.16 -11.83
CA TYR A 183 1.13 -9.48 -11.50
C TYR A 183 0.52 -9.50 -10.10
N PHE A 184 -0.57 -10.24 -9.94
CA PHE A 184 -1.10 -10.62 -8.64
C PHE A 184 -0.35 -11.84 -8.09
N THR A 185 -0.52 -12.11 -6.80
CA THR A 185 0.16 -13.21 -6.12
C THR A 185 -0.28 -14.59 -6.59
N SER A 186 -1.45 -14.73 -7.19
CA SER A 186 -1.87 -15.98 -7.86
C SER A 186 -1.24 -16.19 -9.25
N GLU A 187 -0.69 -15.13 -9.85
CA GLU A 187 -0.18 -15.15 -11.24
C GLU A 187 1.33 -15.42 -11.32
N ILE A 188 2.02 -15.43 -10.18
CA ILE A 188 3.46 -15.67 -10.05
C ILE A 188 3.73 -16.65 -8.90
N PRO A 189 4.85 -17.39 -8.88
CA PRO A 189 5.21 -18.19 -7.71
C PRO A 189 5.25 -17.35 -6.43
N LEU A 190 4.89 -17.98 -5.30
CA LEU A 190 4.96 -17.34 -4.00
C LEU A 190 6.38 -16.79 -3.75
N PRO A 191 6.49 -15.61 -3.11
CA PRO A 191 7.80 -15.05 -2.77
C PRO A 191 8.54 -16.00 -1.84
N GLU A 192 9.86 -16.03 -1.92
CA GLU A 192 10.63 -16.78 -0.92
C GLU A 192 10.40 -16.19 0.47
N ILE A 193 10.30 -17.05 1.48
CA ILE A 193 10.22 -16.63 2.89
C ILE A 193 11.34 -15.64 3.24
N GLY A 194 12.54 -15.88 2.72
CA GLY A 194 13.70 -15.00 2.91
C GLY A 194 13.53 -13.59 2.35
N MET A 195 12.64 -13.37 1.38
CA MET A 195 12.34 -12.05 0.81
C MET A 195 11.35 -11.27 1.66
N ILE A 196 10.36 -11.97 2.22
CA ILE A 196 9.44 -11.41 3.23
C ILE A 196 10.26 -11.02 4.47
N GLN A 197 11.10 -11.93 4.97
CA GLN A 197 11.98 -11.67 6.11
C GLN A 197 12.89 -10.47 5.87
N PHE A 198 13.55 -10.42 4.73
CA PHE A 198 14.48 -9.34 4.40
C PHE A 198 13.79 -7.97 4.31
N PHE A 199 12.55 -7.92 3.82
CA PHE A 199 11.74 -6.71 3.85
C PHE A 199 11.37 -6.33 5.29
N ASN A 200 10.84 -7.28 6.06
CA ASN A 200 10.43 -7.06 7.45
C ASN A 200 11.59 -6.60 8.35
N GLU A 201 12.80 -7.10 8.14
CA GLU A 201 13.99 -6.65 8.87
C GLU A 201 14.34 -5.17 8.64
N ARG A 202 13.78 -4.53 7.60
CA ARG A 202 14.01 -3.13 7.24
C ARG A 202 12.84 -2.24 7.59
N ALA A 203 11.62 -2.63 7.22
CA ALA A 203 10.40 -1.88 7.51
C ALA A 203 9.89 -2.22 8.92
N LEU A 204 9.50 -3.46 9.16
CA LEU A 204 8.95 -3.93 10.44
C LEU A 204 10.05 -4.39 11.43
N GLN A 205 11.06 -3.55 11.68
CA GLN A 205 12.26 -3.93 12.44
C GLN A 205 11.96 -4.47 13.86
N TRP A 206 10.85 -4.06 14.45
CA TRP A 206 10.37 -4.51 15.76
C TRP A 206 10.14 -6.03 15.83
N THR A 207 9.91 -6.69 14.70
CA THR A 207 9.76 -8.15 14.59
C THR A 207 11.01 -8.91 15.07
N ARG A 208 12.19 -8.27 15.04
CA ARG A 208 13.46 -8.85 15.52
C ARG A 208 13.60 -8.83 17.04
N PHE A 209 12.78 -8.03 17.71
CA PHE A 209 12.89 -7.72 19.15
C PHE A 209 11.68 -8.14 19.97
N THR A 210 10.62 -8.61 19.30
CA THR A 210 9.36 -8.99 19.94
C THR A 210 8.83 -10.28 19.35
N ASP A 211 7.96 -10.97 20.08
CA ASP A 211 7.28 -12.14 19.56
C ASP A 211 6.10 -11.72 18.67
N VAL A 212 6.35 -11.72 17.36
CA VAL A 212 5.35 -11.34 16.36
C VAL A 212 4.11 -12.23 16.40
N GLN A 213 4.22 -13.48 16.88
CA GLN A 213 3.09 -14.42 16.92
C GLN A 213 1.96 -13.90 17.82
N THR A 214 2.29 -13.08 18.83
CA THR A 214 1.31 -12.44 19.70
C THR A 214 0.36 -11.49 18.96
N THR A 215 0.76 -11.00 17.79
CA THR A 215 -0.05 -10.09 16.95
C THR A 215 -0.92 -10.80 15.92
N PHE A 216 -0.71 -12.11 15.71
CA PHE A 216 -1.41 -12.85 14.64
C PHE A 216 -2.91 -12.95 14.89
N GLY A 217 -3.34 -13.05 16.16
CA GLY A 217 -4.76 -13.05 16.51
C GLY A 217 -5.47 -11.75 16.16
N ASP A 218 -4.81 -10.60 16.32
CA ASP A 218 -5.37 -9.30 15.95
C ASP A 218 -5.48 -9.16 14.42
N ALA A 219 -4.48 -9.67 13.69
CA ALA A 219 -4.50 -9.71 12.23
C ALA A 219 -5.60 -10.63 11.71
N ASP A 220 -5.74 -11.83 12.27
CA ASP A 220 -6.79 -12.79 11.92
C ASP A 220 -8.17 -12.22 12.20
N TYR A 221 -8.38 -11.64 13.39
CA TYR A 221 -9.64 -11.00 13.73
C TYR A 221 -10.02 -9.91 12.73
N LEU A 222 -9.07 -9.06 12.32
CA LEU A 222 -9.32 -8.01 11.34
C LEU A 222 -9.67 -8.58 9.96
N LEU A 223 -8.90 -9.56 9.48
CA LEU A 223 -9.14 -10.20 8.18
C LEU A 223 -10.47 -10.96 8.14
N GLU A 224 -10.81 -11.70 9.20
CA GLU A 224 -12.10 -12.39 9.32
C GLU A 224 -13.28 -11.41 9.41
N THR A 225 -13.08 -10.26 10.07
CA THR A 225 -14.12 -9.23 10.21
C THR A 225 -14.38 -8.51 8.88
N LEU A 226 -13.32 -8.17 8.14
CA LEU A 226 -13.43 -7.41 6.89
C LEU A 226 -13.71 -8.30 5.67
N ASP A 227 -13.34 -9.58 5.72
CA ASP A 227 -13.43 -10.54 4.59
C ASP A 227 -12.93 -9.93 3.26
N PRO A 228 -11.66 -9.44 3.22
CA PRO A 228 -11.15 -8.77 2.04
C PRO A 228 -11.02 -9.76 0.89
N ARG A 229 -11.54 -9.36 -0.28
CA ARG A 229 -11.32 -10.09 -1.53
C ARG A 229 -9.90 -9.88 -2.04
N LEU A 230 -9.37 -8.67 -1.86
CA LEU A 230 -8.02 -8.30 -2.25
C LEU A 230 -7.30 -7.62 -1.08
N ILE A 231 -6.01 -7.92 -0.90
CA ILE A 231 -5.12 -7.17 -0.01
C ILE A 231 -4.09 -6.44 -0.90
N ALA A 232 -3.94 -5.14 -0.71
CA ALA A 232 -3.22 -4.23 -1.57
C ALA A 232 -2.06 -3.56 -0.78
N PRO A 233 -0.85 -4.17 -0.78
CA PRO A 233 0.30 -3.62 -0.07
C PRO A 233 1.03 -2.54 -0.88
N ALA A 234 1.71 -1.62 -0.20
CA ALA A 234 2.58 -0.64 -0.84
C ALA A 234 3.79 -1.29 -1.52
N HIS A 235 4.24 -2.43 -0.98
CA HIS A 235 5.38 -3.20 -1.48
C HIS A 235 4.95 -4.65 -1.71
N GLY A 236 5.18 -5.19 -2.92
CA GLY A 236 4.63 -6.47 -3.35
C GLY A 236 3.45 -6.32 -4.32
N GLY A 237 2.98 -7.44 -4.84
CA GLY A 237 1.82 -7.50 -5.72
C GLY A 237 0.51 -7.47 -4.95
N ILE A 238 -0.60 -7.15 -5.64
CA ILE A 238 -1.93 -7.32 -5.05
C ILE A 238 -2.18 -8.79 -4.76
N ILE A 239 -2.72 -9.05 -3.58
CA ILE A 239 -2.98 -10.36 -3.03
C ILE A 239 -4.42 -10.73 -3.35
N ASP A 240 -4.62 -11.64 -4.30
CA ASP A 240 -5.93 -12.16 -4.72
C ASP A 240 -6.23 -13.58 -4.22
N ASN A 241 -5.32 -14.11 -3.41
CA ASN A 241 -5.43 -15.38 -2.67
C ASN A 241 -5.05 -15.21 -1.17
N PRO A 242 -5.77 -14.37 -0.39
CA PRO A 242 -5.42 -14.09 1.01
C PRO A 242 -5.26 -15.34 1.88
N GLU A 243 -6.03 -16.40 1.62
CA GLU A 243 -5.97 -17.68 2.32
C GLU A 243 -4.66 -18.44 2.11
N VAL A 244 -3.97 -18.19 0.99
CA VAL A 244 -2.66 -18.77 0.68
C VAL A 244 -1.54 -17.88 1.20
N LEU A 245 -1.62 -16.58 0.93
CA LEU A 245 -0.49 -15.69 1.22
C LEU A 245 -0.43 -15.25 2.69
N THR A 246 -1.54 -15.14 3.39
CA THR A 246 -1.54 -14.71 4.82
C THR A 246 -0.71 -15.65 5.70
N PRO A 247 -0.89 -16.99 5.67
CA PRO A 247 -0.04 -17.91 6.43
C PRO A 247 1.44 -17.81 6.03
N HIS A 248 1.72 -17.62 4.74
CA HIS A 248 3.07 -17.50 4.20
C HIS A 248 3.78 -16.22 4.68
N VAL A 249 3.06 -15.10 4.74
CA VAL A 249 3.55 -13.84 5.30
C VAL A 249 3.84 -14.00 6.79
N LYS A 250 2.95 -14.63 7.57
CA LYS A 250 3.18 -14.89 9.00
C LYS A 250 4.44 -15.74 9.25
N GLU A 251 4.67 -16.75 8.42
CA GLU A 251 5.92 -17.52 8.45
C GLU A 251 7.13 -16.60 8.21
N GLY A 252 7.07 -15.76 7.17
CA GLY A 252 8.14 -14.80 6.87
C GLY A 252 8.29 -13.64 7.87
N MET A 253 7.30 -13.38 8.71
CA MET A 253 7.44 -12.44 9.82
C MET A 253 8.12 -13.07 11.04
N THR A 254 8.09 -14.40 11.14
CA THR A 254 8.73 -15.13 12.24
C THR A 254 10.24 -15.20 11.99
N VAL A 255 10.95 -14.16 12.42
CA VAL A 255 12.43 -14.09 12.38
C VAL A 255 13.02 -14.65 13.67
N GLU A 256 14.25 -15.19 13.59
CA GLU A 256 15.00 -15.58 14.79
C GLU A 256 15.26 -14.33 15.64
N GLN A 257 14.71 -14.29 16.85
CA GLN A 257 14.82 -13.13 17.73
C GLN A 257 16.27 -12.90 18.12
N ILE A 258 16.70 -11.63 18.11
CA ILE A 258 18.00 -11.28 18.66
C ILE A 258 17.92 -11.52 20.17
N ALA A 259 18.74 -12.44 20.67
CA ALA A 259 18.82 -12.69 22.10
C ALA A 259 19.05 -11.37 22.84
N ALA A 260 18.22 -11.09 23.84
CA ALA A 260 18.45 -9.95 24.73
C ALA A 260 19.89 -10.04 25.26
N PRO A 261 20.66 -8.93 25.29
CA PRO A 261 22.00 -8.96 25.86
C PRO A 261 21.91 -9.58 27.25
N ALA A 262 22.74 -10.60 27.50
CA ALA A 262 22.74 -11.29 28.77
C ALA A 262 23.05 -10.29 29.90
N GLY A 263 22.02 -9.92 30.67
CA GLY A 263 22.15 -9.09 31.87
C GLY A 263 21.56 -7.67 31.82
N ALA A 264 20.32 -7.52 31.34
CA ALA A 264 19.48 -6.35 31.66
C ALA A 264 18.58 -6.64 32.88
#